data_AF-A0AAU1D2Y5-F1
#
_entry.id   AF-A0AAU1D2Y5-F1
#
_cell.length_a   1.000
_cell.length_b   1.000
_cell.length_c   1.000
_cell.angle_alpha   90.00
_cell.angle_beta   90.00
_cell.angle_gamma   90.00
#
_symmetry.space_group_name_H-M   'P 1'
#
loop_
_entity.id
_entity.type
_entity.pdbx_description
1 polymer ?
#
loop_
_entity_poly.entity_id
_entity_poly.type
_entity_poly.pdbx_seq_one_letter_code
_entity_poly.pdbx_strand_id
1 'polypeptide(L)' 'MNVSVNGEARELTAGTTLDTLVTALTAAPAGVAAAVNEAVVPRSEWSGTLLGDGDRVEVLTAVQGG' A
#
# COMPACT_ATOMS: atom_id res chain seq x y z
N MET A 1 10.98 3.23 9.95
CA MET A 1 9.83 2.49 10.51
C MET A 1 9.67 1.20 9.72
N ASN A 2 9.28 0.12 10.37
CA ASN A 2 9.19 -1.20 9.75
C ASN A 2 7.73 -1.55 9.45
N VAL A 3 7.41 -1.73 8.18
CA VAL A 3 6.06 -2.05 7.69
C VAL A 3 6.12 -3.39 6.97
N SER A 4 5.11 -4.23 7.14
CA SER A 4 4.97 -5.44 6.34
C SER A 4 4.19 -5.11 5.08
N VAL A 5 4.74 -5.39 3.91
CA VAL A 5 4.13 -5.10 2.60
C VAL A 5 4.03 -6.42 1.83
N ASN A 6 2.82 -6.89 1.55
CA ASN A 6 2.57 -8.20 0.91
C ASN A 6 3.31 -9.35 1.63
N GLY A 7 3.31 -9.34 2.96
CA GLY A 7 4.02 -10.30 3.79
C GLY A 7 5.54 -10.10 3.92
N GLU A 8 6.15 -9.15 3.21
CA GLU A 8 7.59 -8.86 3.29
C GLU A 8 7.87 -7.65 4.19
N ALA A 9 8.85 -7.75 5.10
CA ALA A 9 9.25 -6.62 5.94
C ALA A 9 10.02 -5.57 5.12
N ARG A 10 9.63 -4.30 5.27
CA ARG A 10 10.24 -3.16 4.57
C ARG A 10 10.43 -1.99 5.51
N GLU A 11 11.60 -1.35 5.37
CA GLU A 11 11.88 -0.12 6.06
C GLU A 11 11.41 1.09 5.24
N LEU A 12 10.53 1.89 5.83
CA LEU A 12 10.00 3.12 5.23
C LEU A 12 10.41 4.34 6.05
N THR A 13 10.50 5.48 5.38
CA THR A 13 10.67 6.78 6.03
C THR A 13 9.38 7.17 6.77
N ALA A 14 9.50 7.74 7.96
CA ALA A 14 8.34 8.26 8.69
C ALA A 14 7.60 9.32 7.85
N GLY A 15 6.27 9.29 7.87
CA GLY A 15 5.44 10.17 7.05
C GLY A 15 5.21 9.68 5.61
N THR A 16 5.67 8.47 5.26
CA THR A 16 5.33 7.84 3.98
C THR A 16 3.82 7.59 3.89
N THR A 17 3.20 8.00 2.79
CA THR A 17 1.79 7.75 2.51
C THR A 17 1.59 6.42 1.81
N LEU A 18 0.38 5.87 1.88
CA LEU A 18 -0.01 4.69 1.12
C LEU A 18 0.20 4.89 -0.39
N ASP A 19 -0.11 6.09 -0.91
CA ASP A 19 0.09 6.41 -2.33
C ASP A 19 1.56 6.34 -2.76
N THR A 20 2.46 6.86 -1.92
CA THR A 20 3.92 6.81 -2.16
C THR A 20 4.40 5.36 -2.20
N LEU A 21 3.94 4.54 -1.26
CA LEU A 21 4.30 3.12 -1.21
C LEU A 21 3.78 2.36 -2.45
N VAL A 22 2.51 2.55 -2.83
CA VAL A 22 1.93 1.86 -3.98
C VAL A 22 2.61 2.29 -5.29
N THR A 23 2.92 3.57 -5.44
CA THR A 23 3.66 4.09 -6.61
C THR A 23 5.07 3.51 -6.71
N ALA A 24 5.73 3.25 -5.58
CA ALA A 24 7.04 2.60 -5.57
C ALA A 24 6.98 1.10 -5.96
N LEU A 25 5.82 0.46 -5.76
CA LEU A 25 5.59 -0.95 -6.08
C LEU A 25 5.19 -1.19 -7.54
N THR A 26 4.48 -0.24 -8.15
CA THR A 26 3.98 -0.37 -9.53
C THR A 26 3.86 0.98 -10.22
N ALA A 27 4.28 1.02 -11.48
CA ALA A 27 4.14 2.20 -12.34
C ALA A 27 2.71 2.41 -12.88
N ALA A 28 1.84 1.40 -12.76
CA ALA A 28 0.47 1.41 -13.26
C ALA A 28 -0.51 1.12 -12.13
N PRO A 29 -1.08 2.16 -11.49
CA PRO A 29 -1.93 1.96 -10.34
C PRO A 29 -3.41 1.71 -10.71
N ALA A 30 -3.72 1.66 -12.00
CA ALA A 30 -5.03 1.21 -12.49
C ALA A 30 -5.23 -0.28 -12.20
N GLY A 31 -6.40 -0.65 -11.66
CA GLY A 31 -6.67 -2.02 -11.24
C GLY A 31 -5.94 -2.46 -9.97
N VAL A 32 -5.36 -1.51 -9.22
CA VAL A 32 -4.70 -1.80 -7.94
C VAL A 32 -5.63 -1.49 -6.77
N ALA A 33 -5.72 -2.43 -5.82
CA ALA A 33 -6.36 -2.25 -4.53
C ALA A 33 -5.29 -2.31 -3.43
N ALA A 34 -5.49 -1.53 -2.37
CA ALA A 34 -4.60 -1.53 -1.22
C ALA A 34 -5.40 -1.59 0.08
N ALA A 35 -4.89 -2.34 1.05
CA ALA A 35 -5.44 -2.43 2.40
C ALA A 35 -4.34 -2.14 3.43
N VAL A 36 -4.71 -1.48 4.52
CA VAL A 36 -3.85 -1.25 5.69
C VAL A 36 -4.50 -1.92 6.88
N ASN A 37 -3.78 -2.82 7.54
CA ASN A 37 -4.26 -3.61 8.68
C ASN A 37 -5.62 -4.27 8.40
N GLU A 38 -5.72 -4.97 7.27
CA GLU A 38 -6.91 -5.69 6.79
C GLU A 38 -8.08 -4.79 6.35
N ALA A 39 -7.97 -3.47 6.48
CA ALA A 39 -8.96 -2.51 6.01
C ALA A 39 -8.58 -1.96 4.63
N VAL A 40 -9.45 -2.19 3.63
CA VAL A 40 -9.28 -1.62 2.29
C VAL A 40 -9.36 -0.09 2.38
N VAL A 41 -8.36 0.58 1.83
CA VAL A 41 -8.31 2.05 1.77
C VAL A 41 -8.79 2.50 0.39
N PRO A 42 -9.84 3.33 0.28
CA PRO A 42 -10.28 3.90 -0.99
C PRO A 42 -9.15 4.69 -1.66
N ARG A 43 -9.02 4.57 -2.98
CA ARG A 43 -7.94 5.22 -3.75
C ARG A 43 -7.85 6.74 -3.52
N SER A 44 -8.99 7.40 -3.33
CA SER A 44 -9.05 8.85 -3.05
C SER A 44 -8.39 9.25 -1.73
N GLU A 45 -8.19 8.31 -0.82
CA GLU A 45 -7.64 8.56 0.52
C GLU A 45 -6.14 8.25 0.61
N TRP A 46 -5.57 7.53 -0.36
CA TRP A 46 -4.19 7.03 -0.29
C TRP A 46 -3.13 8.11 -0.07
N SER A 47 -3.32 9.30 -0.64
CA SER A 47 -2.41 10.43 -0.48
C SER A 47 -2.47 11.04 0.93
N GLY A 48 -3.55 10.82 1.67
CA GLY A 48 -3.74 11.26 3.06
C GLY A 48 -3.51 10.16 4.10
N THR A 49 -3.51 8.89 3.70
CA THR A 49 -3.25 7.76 4.60
C THR A 49 -1.75 7.65 4.89
N LEU A 50 -1.33 8.12 6.06
CA LEU A 50 0.03 7.92 6.57
C LEU A 50 0.20 6.51 7.11
N LEU A 51 1.31 5.87 6.75
CA LEU A 51 1.69 4.58 7.32
C LEU A 51 2.39 4.77 8.66
N GLY A 52 2.06 3.91 9.62
CA GLY A 52 2.67 3.82 10.94
C GLY A 52 3.65 2.63 11.07
N ASP A 53 4.51 2.71 12.08
CA ASP A 53 5.42 1.60 12.42
C ASP A 53 4.63 0.35 12.81
N GLY A 54 4.98 -0.79 12.24
CA GLY A 54 4.31 -2.07 12.45
C GLY A 54 3.08 -2.34 11.58
N ASP A 55 2.66 -1.38 10.74
CA ASP A 55 1.51 -1.58 9.85
C ASP A 55 1.72 -2.75 8.88
N ARG A 56 0.61 -3.39 8.53
CA ARG A 56 0.53 -4.38 7.44
C ARG A 56 -0.18 -3.77 6.25
N VAL A 57 0.48 -3.75 5.11
CA VAL A 57 -0.06 -3.26 3.84
C VAL A 57 -0.15 -4.40 2.85
N GLU A 58 -1.34 -4.63 2.33
CA GLU A 58 -1.58 -5.58 1.24
C GLU A 58 -1.92 -4.78 -0.03
N VAL A 59 -1.18 -5.02 -1.11
CA VAL A 59 -1.34 -4.38 -2.42
C VAL A 59 -1.60 -5.48 -3.44
N LEU A 60 -2.82 -5.46 -3.98
CA LEU A 60 -3.33 -6.44 -4.93
C LEU A 60 -3.49 -5.78 -6.29
N THR A 61 -3.00 -6.42 -7.33
CA THR A 61 -3.25 -6.02 -8.71
C THR A 61 -4.32 -6.94 -9.31
N ALA A 62 -5.32 -6.36 -9.97
CA ALA A 62 -6.28 -7.14 -10.71
C ALA A 62 -5.56 -7.85 -11.86
N VAL A 63 -5.48 -9.17 -11.80
CA VAL A 63 -5.22 -9.98 -12.98
C VAL A 63 -6.53 -10.05 -13.75
N GLN A 64 -6.57 -9.55 -15.00
CA GLN A 64 -7.69 -9.83 -15.89
C GLN A 64 -7.73 -11.35 -16.11
N GLY A 65 -8.63 -12.03 -15.41
CA GLY A 65 -9.00 -13.40 -15.73
C GLY A 65 -9.74 -13.40 -17.07
N GLY A 66 -9.27 -14.20 -18.02
CA GLY A 66 -10.03 -14.62 -19.18
C GLY A 66 -10.93 -15.80 -18.84
#